data_AF-A0A5S4EHU2-F1
#
_entry.id   AF-A0A5S4EHU2-F1
#
_cell.length_a   1.000
_cell.length_b   1.000
_cell.length_c   1.000
_cell.angle_alpha   90.00
_cell.angle_beta   90.00
_cell.angle_gamma   90.00
#
_symmetry.space_group_name_H-M   'P 1'
#
loop_
_entity.id
_entity.type
_entity.pdbx_description
1 polymer ?
#
loop_
_entity_poly.entity_id
_entity_poly.type
_entity_poly.pdbx_seq_one_letter_code
_entity_poly.pdbx_strand_id
1 'polypeptide(L)'
;MLFSCPSSLALIASHARQKHLEMIRLGMRVALVTSEKLYDQQRAVISEVFGCPVANGHGARDAGFLAPEDIIVETAGPDGKPTSRGEPGEILVTRLATADFPFVHCRTGDIGVLGKQICFCGRGLPVLEDIQGHSTNFVVVQHGNLMHGLALIYTVRDLPGVERFRIEQAVLSRPDHRQGRGQPAFRPSVGESHRARCQGSPGSNGGYSGREKVGVIASETSGKFRYVVSHVRPSVGTKEAANA
;
A
#
# COMPACT_ATOMS: atom_id res chain seq x y z
N MET A 1 -1.90 6.34 -24.61
CA MET A 1 -1.36 6.26 -23.24
C MET A 1 -2.55 6.17 -22.30
N LEU A 2 -2.50 5.28 -21.31
CA LEU A 2 -3.51 5.19 -20.25
C LEU A 2 -2.97 5.88 -18.99
N PHE A 3 -3.84 6.62 -18.29
CA PHE A 3 -3.50 7.30 -17.04
C PHE A 3 -4.62 7.08 -16.02
N SER A 4 -4.32 6.42 -14.90
CA SER A 4 -5.32 6.12 -13.85
C SER A 4 -4.66 5.66 -12.54
N CYS A 5 -5.46 5.24 -11.56
CA CYS A 5 -4.94 4.49 -10.42
C CYS A 5 -4.81 2.99 -10.76
N PRO A 6 -3.86 2.26 -10.12
CA PRO A 6 -3.66 0.83 -10.34
C PRO A 6 -4.94 0.00 -10.20
N SER A 7 -5.71 0.24 -9.14
CA SER A 7 -6.89 -0.58 -8.83
C SER A 7 -8.01 -0.44 -9.88
N SER A 8 -8.28 0.78 -10.35
CA SER A 8 -9.28 1.04 -11.38
C SER A 8 -8.84 0.45 -12.73
N LEU A 9 -7.59 0.66 -13.12
CA LEU A 9 -7.10 0.15 -14.40
C LEU A 9 -7.04 -1.38 -14.42
N ALA A 10 -6.66 -2.01 -13.30
CA ALA A 10 -6.69 -3.47 -13.15
C ALA A 10 -8.12 -4.03 -13.19
N LEU A 11 -9.12 -3.30 -12.66
CA LEU A 11 -10.53 -3.68 -12.75
C LEU A 11 -11.04 -3.61 -14.20
N ILE A 12 -10.71 -2.54 -14.92
CA ILE A 12 -11.03 -2.43 -16.36
C ILE A 12 -10.36 -3.55 -17.15
N ALA A 13 -9.07 -3.81 -16.89
CA ALA A 13 -8.33 -4.89 -17.54
C ALA A 13 -8.99 -6.26 -17.29
N SER A 14 -9.33 -6.54 -16.03
CA SER A 14 -9.98 -7.80 -15.65
C SER A 14 -11.34 -7.96 -16.32
N HIS A 15 -12.13 -6.88 -16.39
CA HIS A 15 -13.43 -6.89 -17.07
C HIS A 15 -13.28 -7.11 -18.59
N ALA A 16 -12.33 -6.43 -19.23
CA ALA A 16 -12.06 -6.60 -20.65
C ALA A 16 -11.63 -8.03 -20.98
N ARG A 17 -10.80 -8.64 -20.13
CA ARG A 17 -10.40 -10.05 -20.23
C ARG A 17 -11.59 -10.99 -20.12
N GLN A 18 -12.48 -10.78 -19.15
CA GLN A 18 -13.71 -11.57 -18.98
C GLN A 18 -14.66 -11.47 -20.17
N LYS A 19 -14.67 -10.31 -20.84
CA LYS A 19 -15.49 -10.04 -22.03
C LYS A 19 -14.80 -10.41 -23.34
N HIS A 20 -13.59 -10.97 -23.29
CA HIS A 20 -12.76 -11.31 -24.45
C HIS A 20 -12.56 -10.12 -25.41
N LEU A 21 -12.39 -8.91 -24.86
CA LEU A 21 -12.13 -7.71 -25.65
C LEU A 21 -10.65 -7.58 -26.00
N GLU A 22 -10.33 -7.36 -27.28
CA GLU A 22 -8.97 -7.23 -27.78
C GLU A 22 -8.37 -5.83 -27.51
N MET A 23 -8.14 -5.49 -26.25
CA MET A 23 -7.66 -4.15 -25.85
C MET A 23 -6.26 -3.80 -26.42
N ILE A 24 -5.44 -4.80 -26.75
CA ILE A 24 -4.13 -4.62 -27.39
C ILE A 24 -4.24 -3.84 -28.71
N ARG A 25 -5.34 -4.03 -29.47
CA ARG A 25 -5.54 -3.37 -30.77
C ARG A 25 -5.73 -1.86 -30.69
N LEU A 26 -5.95 -1.34 -29.48
CA LEU A 26 -6.00 0.10 -29.23
C LEU A 26 -4.62 0.76 -29.34
N GLY A 27 -3.52 -0.01 -29.41
CA GLY A 27 -2.18 0.54 -29.65
C GLY A 27 -1.64 1.37 -28.49
N MET A 28 -1.99 1.02 -27.25
CA MET A 28 -1.47 1.70 -26.07
C MET A 28 0.03 1.44 -25.93
N ARG A 29 0.82 2.50 -25.78
CA ARG A 29 2.28 2.40 -25.62
C ARG A 29 2.75 2.29 -24.17
N VAL A 30 1.95 2.80 -23.24
CA VAL A 30 2.26 2.82 -21.81
C VAL A 30 0.98 3.05 -21.00
N ALA A 31 0.89 2.37 -19.86
CA ALA A 31 -0.06 2.65 -18.79
C ALA A 31 0.68 3.32 -17.63
N LEU A 32 0.48 4.61 -17.45
CA LEU A 32 1.02 5.35 -16.30
C LEU A 32 0.01 5.28 -15.17
N VAL A 33 0.41 4.71 -14.04
CA VAL A 33 -0.42 4.61 -12.84
C VAL A 33 0.15 5.43 -11.69
N THR A 34 -0.73 5.96 -10.84
CA THR A 34 -0.33 6.77 -9.68
C THR A 34 -1.37 6.68 -8.56
N SER A 35 -1.25 7.50 -7.52
CA SER A 35 -2.23 7.70 -6.44
C SER A 35 -2.41 6.57 -5.43
N GLU A 36 -1.86 5.37 -5.70
CA GLU A 36 -1.94 4.18 -4.85
C GLU A 36 -0.69 3.30 -5.04
N LYS A 37 -0.48 2.34 -4.13
CA LYS A 37 0.52 1.28 -4.34
C LYS A 37 0.10 0.41 -5.53
N LEU A 38 1.00 0.29 -6.50
CA LEU A 38 0.90 -0.67 -7.59
C LEU A 38 1.42 -2.03 -7.13
N TYR A 39 0.55 -3.04 -7.12
CA TYR A 39 0.93 -4.42 -6.81
C TYR A 39 1.32 -5.20 -8.08
N ASP A 40 2.14 -6.23 -7.94
CA ASP A 40 2.64 -7.03 -9.08
C ASP A 40 1.52 -7.68 -9.89
N GLN A 41 0.47 -8.18 -9.24
CA GLN A 41 -0.69 -8.75 -9.92
C GLN A 41 -1.44 -7.69 -10.75
N GLN A 42 -1.58 -6.46 -10.24
CA GLN A 42 -2.20 -5.35 -10.97
C GLN A 42 -1.34 -4.98 -12.18
N ARG A 43 -0.02 -4.88 -11.99
CA ARG A 43 0.93 -4.65 -13.08
C ARG A 43 0.81 -5.72 -14.16
N ALA A 44 0.77 -7.00 -13.77
CA ALA A 44 0.67 -8.12 -14.68
C ALA A 44 -0.62 -8.06 -15.52
N VAL A 45 -1.79 -7.94 -14.88
CA VAL A 45 -3.07 -7.92 -15.60
C VAL A 45 -3.21 -6.70 -16.51
N ILE A 46 -2.75 -5.52 -16.07
CA ILE A 46 -2.78 -4.31 -16.90
C ILE A 46 -1.87 -4.50 -18.12
N SER A 47 -0.65 -5.01 -17.91
CA SER A 47 0.33 -5.16 -18.98
C SER A 47 -0.12 -6.20 -20.01
N GLU A 48 -0.64 -7.34 -19.55
CA GLU A 48 -1.19 -8.42 -20.37
C GLU A 48 -2.35 -7.92 -21.25
N VAL A 49 -3.36 -7.30 -20.64
CA VAL A 49 -4.60 -6.94 -21.33
C VAL A 49 -4.40 -5.78 -22.30
N PHE A 50 -3.67 -4.74 -21.89
CA PHE A 50 -3.45 -3.56 -22.74
C PHE A 50 -2.23 -3.70 -23.66
N GLY A 51 -1.45 -4.77 -23.52
CA GLY A 51 -0.27 -5.04 -24.36
C GLY A 51 0.81 -3.98 -24.24
N CYS A 52 0.98 -3.38 -23.06
CA CYS A 52 1.90 -2.26 -22.87
C CYS A 52 2.61 -2.28 -21.50
N PRO A 53 3.79 -1.66 -21.37
CA PRO A 53 4.46 -1.51 -20.09
C PRO A 53 3.68 -0.61 -19.13
N VAL A 54 3.78 -0.90 -17.84
CA VAL A 54 3.17 -0.10 -16.76
C VAL A 54 4.25 0.76 -16.10
N ALA A 55 4.10 2.08 -16.16
CA ALA A 55 4.95 3.03 -15.45
C ALA A 55 4.28 3.40 -14.13
N ASN A 56 5.03 3.40 -13.02
CA ASN A 56 4.51 3.80 -11.70
C ASN A 56 5.02 5.21 -11.37
N GLY A 57 4.12 6.18 -11.36
CA GLY A 57 4.41 7.55 -10.97
C GLY A 57 4.02 7.78 -9.51
N HIS A 58 4.99 8.12 -8.67
CA HIS A 58 4.69 8.58 -7.31
C HIS A 58 4.55 10.09 -7.29
N GLY A 59 3.66 10.59 -6.44
CA GLY A 59 3.42 12.00 -6.28
C GLY A 59 2.75 12.28 -4.94
N ALA A 60 3.01 13.46 -4.41
CA ALA A 60 2.33 14.00 -3.23
C ALA A 60 1.38 15.11 -3.68
N ARG A 61 0.24 15.27 -2.99
CA ARG A 61 -0.75 16.29 -3.34
C ARG A 61 -0.13 17.68 -3.46
N ASP A 62 0.76 18.00 -2.53
CA ASP A 62 1.32 19.33 -2.39
C ASP A 62 2.61 19.52 -3.22
N ALA A 63 3.28 18.41 -3.59
CA ALA A 63 4.54 18.46 -4.33
C ALA A 63 4.43 18.01 -5.81
N GLY A 64 3.28 17.52 -6.25
CA GLY A 64 3.13 16.96 -7.60
C GLY A 64 3.85 15.62 -7.76
N PHE A 65 4.20 15.26 -8.99
CA PHE A 65 4.95 14.03 -9.28
C PHE A 65 6.39 14.12 -8.76
N LEU A 66 6.88 13.05 -8.12
CA LEU A 66 8.25 12.95 -7.60
C LEU A 66 9.23 12.39 -8.65
N ALA A 67 9.28 13.05 -9.81
CA ALA A 67 10.13 12.70 -10.94
C ALA A 67 10.81 13.88 -11.69
N PRO A 68 10.49 15.17 -11.48
CA PRO A 68 11.13 16.24 -12.21
C PRO A 68 12.48 16.66 -11.59
N GLU A 69 13.34 17.30 -12.37
CA GLU A 69 14.69 17.73 -11.93
C GLU A 69 14.66 18.92 -10.95
N ASP A 70 13.48 19.50 -10.69
CA ASP A 70 13.25 20.57 -9.73
C ASP A 70 12.80 20.08 -8.35
N ILE A 71 12.91 18.77 -8.07
CA ILE A 71 12.52 18.18 -6.79
C ILE A 71 13.68 17.41 -6.16
N ILE A 72 13.93 17.65 -4.88
CA ILE A 72 14.81 16.84 -4.06
C ILE A 72 13.93 15.87 -3.27
N VAL A 73 14.24 14.58 -3.37
CA VAL A 73 13.59 13.52 -2.63
C VAL A 73 14.58 12.88 -1.66
N GLU A 74 14.23 12.90 -0.39
CA GLU A 74 15.00 12.34 0.71
C GLU A 74 14.12 11.38 1.52
N THR A 75 14.75 10.59 2.39
CA THR A 75 14.05 9.72 3.34
C THR A 75 14.62 9.95 4.73
N ALA A 76 13.75 10.06 5.74
CA ALA A 76 14.15 10.26 7.13
C ALA A 76 13.57 9.18 8.06
N GLY A 77 14.39 8.76 9.03
CA GLY A 77 13.99 7.82 10.06
C GLY A 77 13.10 8.45 11.14
N PRO A 78 12.64 7.65 12.13
CA PRO A 78 11.81 8.14 13.22
C PRO A 78 12.49 9.22 14.09
N ASP A 79 13.82 9.23 14.15
CA ASP A 79 14.61 10.25 14.85
C ASP A 79 14.79 11.55 14.05
N GLY A 80 14.19 11.62 12.85
CA GLY A 80 14.27 12.75 11.94
C GLY A 80 15.57 12.84 11.15
N LYS A 81 16.47 11.85 11.26
CA LYS A 81 17.74 11.84 10.51
C LYS A 81 17.58 11.17 9.15
N PRO A 82 18.36 11.58 8.13
CA PRO A 82 18.36 10.92 6.83
C PRO A 82 18.67 9.42 6.94
N THR A 83 17.95 8.59 6.18
CA THR A 83 18.23 7.16 6.07
C THR A 83 19.23 6.87 4.96
N SER A 84 19.94 5.75 5.06
CA SER A 84 20.85 5.31 4.00
C SER A 84 20.07 4.78 2.80
N ARG A 85 20.70 4.76 1.61
CA ARG A 85 20.11 4.08 0.44
C ARG A 85 19.80 2.62 0.75
N GLY A 86 18.62 2.16 0.37
CA GLY A 86 18.11 0.82 0.67
C GLY A 86 17.45 0.68 2.04
N GLU A 87 17.46 1.71 2.89
CA GLU A 87 16.76 1.70 4.17
C GLU A 87 15.41 2.43 4.08
N PRO A 88 14.35 1.90 4.71
CA PRO A 88 13.05 2.54 4.75
C PRO A 88 13.09 3.83 5.57
N GLY A 89 12.42 4.87 5.09
CA GLY A 89 12.21 6.12 5.81
C GLY A 89 11.00 6.87 5.28
N GLU A 90 10.54 7.87 6.03
CA GLU A 90 9.50 8.78 5.56
C GLU A 90 10.04 9.68 4.45
N ILE A 91 9.32 9.74 3.33
CA ILE A 91 9.68 10.52 2.16
C ILE A 91 9.54 12.00 2.50
N LEU A 92 10.63 12.73 2.31
CA LEU A 92 10.70 14.17 2.41
C LEU A 92 10.90 14.76 1.03
N VAL A 93 10.26 15.91 0.80
CA VAL A 93 10.28 16.57 -0.49
C VAL A 93 10.64 18.04 -0.35
N THR A 94 11.61 18.48 -1.16
CA THR A 94 11.95 19.89 -1.33
C THR A 94 11.74 20.29 -2.78
N ARG A 95 10.92 21.30 -3.05
CA ARG A 95 10.65 21.84 -4.39
C ARG A 95 11.52 23.06 -4.64
N LEU A 96 12.31 23.01 -5.72
CA LEU A 96 13.29 24.04 -6.06
C LEU A 96 12.71 25.11 -7.00
N ALA A 97 11.61 24.83 -7.69
CA ALA A 97 10.98 25.75 -8.65
C ALA A 97 9.58 26.22 -8.21
N THR A 98 9.41 26.58 -6.93
CA THR A 98 8.16 27.12 -6.40
C THR A 98 8.40 28.42 -5.64
N ALA A 99 8.35 29.55 -6.36
CA ALA A 99 8.60 30.87 -5.79
C ALA A 99 7.51 31.30 -4.78
N ASP A 100 6.24 31.06 -5.11
CA ASP A 100 5.12 31.54 -4.30
C ASP A 100 4.78 30.61 -3.12
N PHE A 101 5.22 29.35 -3.18
CA PHE A 101 4.94 28.34 -2.16
C PHE A 101 6.12 27.35 -2.01
N PRO A 102 7.21 27.75 -1.32
CA PRO A 102 8.38 26.90 -1.16
C PRO A 102 8.07 25.71 -0.24
N PHE A 103 8.34 24.51 -0.72
CA PHE A 103 8.33 23.30 0.09
C PHE A 103 9.77 22.92 0.40
N VAL A 104 10.13 22.86 1.68
CA VAL A 104 11.44 22.41 2.15
C VAL A 104 11.23 21.32 3.19
N HIS A 105 11.82 20.14 2.97
CA HIS A 105 11.66 18.95 3.81
C HIS A 105 10.19 18.65 4.16
N CYS A 106 9.29 18.84 3.19
CA CYS A 106 7.88 18.56 3.38
C CYS A 106 7.69 17.04 3.57
N ARG A 107 7.18 16.66 4.73
CA ARG A 107 6.85 15.29 5.10
C ARG A 107 5.62 14.85 4.31
N THR A 108 5.78 13.89 3.41
CA THR A 108 4.63 13.37 2.62
C THR A 108 3.74 12.45 3.45
N GLY A 109 4.26 11.93 4.56
CA GLY A 109 3.64 10.84 5.29
C GLY A 109 3.78 9.49 4.62
N ASP A 110 4.42 9.37 3.45
CA ASP A 110 4.66 8.09 2.79
C ASP A 110 6.00 7.50 3.23
N ILE A 111 6.03 6.21 3.53
CA ILE A 111 7.24 5.44 3.82
C ILE A 111 7.74 4.81 2.52
N GLY A 112 9.01 5.07 2.18
CA GLY A 112 9.63 4.57 0.96
C GLY A 112 11.10 4.21 1.15
N VAL A 113 11.63 3.54 0.14
CA VAL A 113 13.03 3.13 0.07
C VAL A 113 13.66 3.76 -1.17
N LEU A 114 14.66 4.61 -0.97
CA LEU A 114 15.49 5.10 -2.07
C LEU A 114 16.56 4.07 -2.39
N GLY A 115 16.49 3.48 -3.58
CA GLY A 115 17.35 2.39 -4.00
C GLY A 115 18.80 2.81 -4.20
N LYS A 116 19.70 1.83 -4.14
CA LYS A 116 21.15 2.02 -4.37
C LYS A 116 21.50 2.16 -5.85
N GLN A 117 20.59 1.75 -6.72
CA GLN A 117 20.82 1.71 -8.16
C GLN A 117 20.49 3.05 -8.81
N ILE A 118 21.30 3.42 -9.80
CA ILE A 118 21.03 4.55 -10.69
C ILE A 118 20.05 4.08 -11.77
N CYS A 119 19.10 4.93 -12.13
CA CYS A 119 18.14 4.59 -13.17
C CYS A 119 18.85 4.34 -14.52
N PHE A 120 18.44 3.28 -15.22
CA PHE A 120 18.95 2.92 -16.55
C PHE A 120 18.71 4.00 -17.60
N CYS A 121 17.82 4.97 -17.35
CA CYS A 121 17.57 6.09 -18.25
C CYS A 121 18.71 7.12 -18.30
N GLY A 122 19.71 7.01 -17.43
CA GLY A 122 20.92 7.84 -17.45
C GLY A 122 20.80 9.19 -16.73
N ARG A 123 19.64 9.53 -16.15
CA ARG A 123 19.44 10.81 -15.45
C ARG A 123 20.21 10.97 -14.14
N GLY A 124 20.82 9.90 -13.61
CA GLY A 124 21.60 9.97 -12.35
C GLY A 124 20.77 10.18 -11.07
N LEU A 125 19.46 10.42 -11.20
CA LEU A 125 18.57 10.63 -10.05
C LEU A 125 18.34 9.31 -9.28
N PRO A 126 18.08 9.40 -7.96
CA PRO A 126 17.76 8.24 -7.16
C PRO A 126 16.47 7.57 -7.62
N VAL A 127 16.45 6.23 -7.57
CA VAL A 127 15.24 5.47 -7.84
C VAL A 127 14.48 5.26 -6.55
N LEU A 128 13.19 5.63 -6.53
CA LEU A 128 12.28 5.20 -5.46
C LEU A 128 11.93 3.73 -5.71
N GLU A 129 12.60 2.84 -4.99
CA GLU A 129 12.60 1.39 -5.23
C GLU A 129 11.33 0.72 -4.71
N ASP A 130 10.88 1.11 -3.51
CA ASP A 130 9.63 0.64 -2.92
C ASP A 130 8.90 1.79 -2.21
N ILE A 131 7.58 1.68 -2.22
CA ILE A 131 6.68 2.52 -1.44
C ILE A 131 5.91 1.56 -0.53
N GLN A 132 6.28 1.58 0.75
CA GLN A 132 5.66 0.74 1.75
C GLN A 132 4.27 1.27 2.13
N GLY A 133 4.00 2.55 1.88
CA GLY A 133 2.68 3.14 2.00
C GLY A 133 2.68 4.25 3.03
N HIS A 134 1.51 4.77 3.35
CA HIS A 134 1.41 5.91 4.25
C HIS A 134 1.64 5.51 5.71
N SER A 135 2.37 6.35 6.46
CA SER A 135 2.56 6.36 7.92
C SER A 135 1.25 6.43 8.73
N THR A 136 0.10 6.45 8.07
CA THR A 136 -1.22 6.39 8.71
C THR A 136 -1.93 5.04 8.46
N ASN A 137 -1.37 4.16 7.62
CA ASN A 137 -1.90 2.84 7.31
C ASN A 137 -1.40 1.78 8.30
N PHE A 138 -1.61 2.04 9.59
CA PHE A 138 -1.27 1.11 10.66
C PHE A 138 -2.52 0.43 11.22
N VAL A 139 -2.33 -0.80 11.65
CA VAL A 139 -3.26 -1.53 12.51
C VAL A 139 -2.65 -1.54 13.90
N VAL A 140 -3.44 -1.18 14.91
CA VAL A 140 -2.97 -1.18 16.30
C VAL A 140 -3.03 -2.62 16.82
N VAL A 141 -1.90 -3.23 17.13
CA VAL A 141 -1.84 -4.60 17.68
C VAL A 141 -1.82 -4.56 19.22
N GLN A 142 -1.85 -5.74 19.86
CA GLN A 142 -1.86 -5.84 21.32
C GLN A 142 -0.68 -5.08 21.95
N HIS A 143 -0.90 -4.53 23.16
CA HIS A 143 0.02 -3.62 23.86
C HIS A 143 0.24 -2.27 23.19
N GLY A 144 -0.63 -1.89 22.24
CA GLY A 144 -0.63 -0.58 21.60
C GLY A 144 0.32 -0.47 20.43
N ASN A 145 1.21 -1.44 20.17
CA ASN A 145 2.19 -1.37 19.08
C ASN A 145 1.53 -1.19 17.71
N LEU A 146 2.24 -0.54 16.78
CA LEU A 146 1.79 -0.38 15.40
C LEU A 146 2.31 -1.53 14.53
N MET A 147 1.41 -2.14 13.77
CA MET A 147 1.73 -3.07 12.69
C MET A 147 1.38 -2.41 11.36
N HIS A 148 2.34 -2.37 10.44
CA HIS A 148 2.10 -1.79 9.12
C HIS A 148 1.06 -2.63 8.37
N GLY A 149 0.01 -2.00 7.84
CA GLY A 149 -1.11 -2.69 7.20
C GLY A 149 -0.70 -3.61 6.05
N LEU A 150 0.43 -3.32 5.37
CA LEU A 150 1.01 -4.19 4.34
C LEU A 150 1.20 -5.64 4.78
N ALA A 151 1.67 -5.89 6.00
CA ALA A 151 1.92 -7.26 6.45
C ALA A 151 0.64 -8.10 6.39
N LEU A 152 -0.51 -7.47 6.71
CA LEU A 152 -1.81 -8.11 6.59
C LEU A 152 -2.27 -8.27 5.13
N ILE A 153 -1.99 -7.26 4.30
CA ILE A 153 -2.32 -7.29 2.86
C ILE A 153 -1.63 -8.48 2.19
N TYR A 154 -0.33 -8.68 2.43
CA TYR A 154 0.42 -9.81 1.85
C TYR A 154 -0.17 -11.16 2.27
N THR A 155 -0.42 -11.36 3.57
CA THR A 155 -0.98 -12.63 4.07
C THR A 155 -2.35 -12.95 3.50
N VAL A 156 -3.26 -11.96 3.40
CA VAL A 156 -4.62 -12.19 2.89
C VAL A 156 -4.65 -12.34 1.37
N ARG A 157 -3.73 -11.66 0.67
CA ARG A 157 -3.64 -11.73 -0.79
C ARG A 157 -3.19 -13.09 -1.29
N ASP A 158 -2.25 -13.75 -0.61
CA ASP A 158 -1.66 -15.01 -1.08
C ASP A 158 -2.55 -16.23 -0.80
N LEU A 159 -3.78 -16.00 -0.33
CA LEU A 159 -4.74 -17.06 -0.04
C LEU A 159 -5.44 -17.54 -1.31
N PRO A 160 -5.49 -18.86 -1.56
CA PRO A 160 -6.20 -19.41 -2.72
C PRO A 160 -7.65 -18.91 -2.80
N GLY A 161 -8.05 -18.43 -3.99
CA GLY A 161 -9.39 -17.92 -4.32
C GLY A 161 -9.82 -16.63 -3.61
N VAL A 162 -8.88 -15.84 -3.09
CA VAL A 162 -9.11 -14.43 -2.76
C VAL A 162 -8.87 -13.57 -4.00
N GLU A 163 -9.96 -13.05 -4.59
CA GLU A 163 -9.87 -12.13 -5.73
C GLU A 163 -9.84 -10.65 -5.30
N ARG A 164 -10.60 -10.31 -4.25
CA ARG A 164 -10.69 -8.96 -3.69
C ARG A 164 -10.95 -9.04 -2.19
N PHE A 165 -10.33 -8.14 -1.42
CA PHE A 165 -10.46 -8.13 0.04
C PHE A 165 -10.31 -6.71 0.59
N ARG A 166 -10.87 -6.50 1.79
CA ARG A 166 -10.60 -5.34 2.64
C ARG A 166 -10.49 -5.81 4.09
N ILE A 167 -9.52 -5.25 4.81
CA ILE A 167 -9.23 -5.52 6.21
C ILE A 167 -9.71 -4.32 7.02
N GLU A 168 -10.68 -4.53 7.90
CA GLU A 168 -11.25 -3.47 8.74
C GLU A 168 -10.98 -3.77 10.22
N GLN A 169 -10.20 -2.90 10.88
CA GLN A 169 -10.00 -2.92 12.32
C GLN A 169 -11.01 -2.00 12.99
N ALA A 170 -12.02 -2.58 13.63
CA ALA A 170 -13.11 -1.81 14.27
C ALA A 170 -12.81 -1.40 15.72
N VAL A 171 -12.11 -2.24 16.49
CA VAL A 171 -11.87 -2.06 17.94
C VAL A 171 -10.50 -2.58 18.38
N LEU A 172 -9.96 -2.01 19.46
CA LEU A 172 -8.81 -2.53 20.21
C LEU A 172 -9.29 -3.64 21.16
N SER A 173 -8.66 -4.81 21.14
CA SER A 173 -8.91 -5.84 22.15
C SER A 173 -8.46 -5.35 23.53
N ARG A 174 -9.34 -5.45 24.55
CA ARG A 174 -8.97 -5.19 25.95
C ARG A 174 -8.03 -6.30 26.46
N PRO A 175 -7.00 -5.98 27.25
CA PRO A 175 -6.14 -7.00 27.85
C PRO A 175 -6.92 -7.72 28.96
N ASP A 176 -7.04 -9.04 28.86
CA ASP A 176 -7.33 -9.90 30.02
C ASP A 176 -6.12 -10.81 30.27
N HIS A 177 -5.69 -10.85 31.52
CA HIS A 177 -4.34 -11.19 31.93
C HIS A 177 -4.23 -12.71 32.17
N ARG A 178 -3.90 -13.53 31.15
CA ARG A 178 -3.42 -14.92 31.37
C ARG A 178 -2.37 -15.37 30.36
N GLN A 179 -1.30 -15.95 30.90
CA GLN A 179 -0.05 -16.35 30.26
C GLN A 179 -0.15 -17.77 29.67
N GLY A 180 0.28 -17.98 28.42
CA GLY A 180 0.37 -19.31 27.82
C GLY A 180 1.06 -19.29 26.44
N ARG A 181 2.18 -20.00 26.31
CA ARG A 181 2.99 -20.15 25.08
C ARG A 181 2.24 -20.99 24.03
N GLY A 182 2.20 -20.55 22.77
CA GLY A 182 1.72 -21.36 21.64
C GLY A 182 1.98 -20.68 20.28
N GLN A 183 2.56 -21.42 19.34
CA GLN A 183 2.84 -20.97 17.96
C GLN A 183 1.54 -20.67 17.19
N PRO A 184 1.47 -19.64 16.31
CA PRO A 184 0.23 -19.31 15.62
C PRO A 184 0.09 -20.09 14.29
N ALA A 185 -0.91 -20.97 14.22
CA ALA A 185 -1.30 -21.68 13.00
C ALA A 185 -2.49 -20.98 12.31
N PHE A 186 -2.38 -20.81 10.99
CA PHE A 186 -3.40 -20.23 10.12
C PHE A 186 -3.93 -21.28 9.13
N ARG A 187 -5.26 -21.33 8.92
CA ARG A 187 -5.91 -22.12 7.85
C ARG A 187 -7.13 -21.37 7.26
N PRO A 188 -7.11 -20.97 5.99
CA PRO A 188 -8.28 -20.43 5.30
C PRO A 188 -8.96 -21.48 4.41
N SER A 189 -10.24 -21.25 4.16
CA SER A 189 -11.08 -21.96 3.18
C SER A 189 -11.77 -20.91 2.31
N VAL A 190 -11.99 -21.27 1.03
CA VAL A 190 -12.01 -20.39 -0.16
C VAL A 190 -13.43 -20.02 -0.65
N GLY A 191 -13.65 -18.76 -1.09
CA GLY A 191 -14.70 -18.38 -2.05
C GLY A 191 -15.37 -16.99 -1.91
N GLU A 192 -14.97 -16.04 -2.79
CA GLU A 192 -15.53 -14.73 -3.21
C GLU A 192 -15.73 -13.59 -2.17
N SER A 193 -14.94 -12.52 -2.37
CA SER A 193 -15.01 -11.18 -1.73
C SER A 193 -15.25 -11.18 -0.21
N HIS A 194 -14.17 -11.25 0.57
CA HIS A 194 -14.25 -11.24 2.03
C HIS A 194 -14.05 -9.84 2.61
N ARG A 195 -14.96 -9.41 3.50
CA ARG A 195 -14.63 -8.48 4.59
C ARG A 195 -14.05 -9.33 5.73
N ALA A 196 -12.79 -9.10 6.07
CA ALA A 196 -12.21 -9.62 7.29
C ALA A 196 -12.43 -8.59 8.40
N ARG A 197 -13.33 -8.89 9.33
CA ARG A 197 -13.55 -8.07 10.53
C ARG A 197 -12.69 -8.62 11.65
N CYS A 198 -11.78 -7.81 12.16
CA CYS A 198 -10.97 -8.19 13.31
C CYS A 198 -11.74 -7.86 14.59
N GLN A 199 -12.37 -8.86 15.20
CA GLN A 199 -12.67 -8.84 16.63
C GLN A 199 -11.86 -9.99 17.25
N GLY A 200 -11.29 -9.79 18.43
CA GLY A 200 -10.50 -10.81 19.10
C GLY A 200 -11.00 -10.99 20.52
N SER A 201 -11.66 -12.13 20.78
CA SER A 201 -11.96 -12.63 22.13
C SER A 201 -10.77 -13.43 22.69
N PRO A 202 -10.59 -13.48 24.02
CA PRO A 202 -9.36 -13.94 24.64
C PRO A 202 -9.34 -15.47 24.79
N GLY A 203 -8.22 -16.08 24.44
CA GLY A 203 -7.91 -17.47 24.77
C GLY A 203 -7.31 -18.23 23.60
N SER A 204 -5.98 -18.14 23.43
CA SER A 204 -5.14 -18.95 22.52
C SER A 204 -5.51 -18.93 21.02
N ASN A 205 -4.52 -18.63 20.17
CA ASN A 205 -4.65 -18.38 18.72
C ASN A 205 -5.27 -17.01 18.40
N GLY A 206 -4.42 -16.08 17.96
CA GLY A 206 -4.85 -14.84 17.32
C GLY A 206 -5.50 -15.11 15.97
N GLY A 207 -6.72 -15.65 16.00
CA GLY A 207 -7.59 -15.81 14.85
C GLY A 207 -8.49 -14.60 14.67
N TYR A 208 -8.60 -14.12 13.44
CA TYR A 208 -9.59 -13.14 13.02
C TYR A 208 -11.00 -13.68 13.26
N SER A 209 -11.79 -13.07 14.16
CA SER A 209 -13.20 -13.45 14.34
C SER A 209 -14.11 -12.58 13.47
N GLY A 210 -14.42 -13.09 12.27
CA GLY A 210 -15.44 -12.51 11.38
C GLY A 210 -15.02 -12.56 9.92
N ARG A 211 -15.51 -13.58 9.20
CA ARG A 211 -15.52 -13.58 7.74
C ARG A 211 -16.94 -13.23 7.30
N GLU A 212 -17.09 -12.13 6.58
CA GLU A 212 -18.34 -11.83 5.89
C GLU A 212 -18.09 -11.98 4.40
N LYS A 213 -18.84 -12.88 3.75
CA LYS A 213 -18.89 -12.98 2.29
C LYS A 213 -19.72 -11.80 1.80
N VAL A 214 -19.12 -10.88 1.06
CA VAL A 214 -19.79 -9.68 0.56
C VAL A 214 -19.74 -9.69 -0.96
N GLY A 215 -20.85 -9.47 -1.66
CA GLY A 215 -20.87 -9.57 -3.12
C GLY A 215 -19.88 -8.64 -3.84
N VAL A 216 -19.80 -7.36 -3.43
CA VAL A 216 -18.91 -6.37 -4.03
C VAL A 216 -18.29 -5.50 -2.94
N ILE A 217 -16.95 -5.38 -2.95
CA ILE A 217 -16.24 -4.42 -2.10
C ILE A 217 -16.00 -3.15 -2.92
N ALA A 218 -16.81 -2.12 -2.65
CA ALA A 218 -16.73 -0.83 -3.36
C ALA A 218 -15.41 -0.11 -3.07
N SER A 219 -14.86 0.56 -4.10
CA SER A 219 -13.83 1.57 -3.91
C SER A 219 -14.37 2.78 -3.15
N GLU A 220 -13.48 3.64 -2.65
CA GLU A 220 -13.83 4.95 -2.12
C GLU A 220 -14.49 5.82 -3.18
N THR A 221 -15.19 6.88 -2.77
CA THR A 221 -15.78 7.89 -3.68
C THR A 221 -14.75 8.53 -4.62
N SER A 222 -13.47 8.54 -4.21
CA SER A 222 -12.34 8.99 -5.03
C SER A 222 -11.91 7.99 -6.13
N GLY A 223 -12.54 6.82 -6.22
CA GLY A 223 -12.16 5.71 -7.09
C GLY A 223 -11.02 4.85 -6.52
N LYS A 224 -10.33 5.33 -5.47
CA LYS A 224 -9.22 4.61 -4.82
C LYS A 224 -9.71 3.41 -4.02
N PHE A 225 -8.93 2.33 -3.99
CA PHE A 225 -9.22 1.15 -3.20
C PHE A 225 -8.29 1.04 -1.98
N ARG A 226 -8.86 1.24 -0.79
CA ARG A 226 -8.17 1.01 0.49
C ARG A 226 -8.30 -0.44 0.92
N TYR A 227 -7.15 -1.11 1.02
CA TYR A 227 -7.06 -2.51 1.46
C TYR A 227 -7.13 -2.67 2.98
N VAL A 228 -6.67 -1.67 3.74
CA VAL A 228 -6.68 -1.68 5.21
C VAL A 228 -7.33 -0.40 5.70
N VAL A 229 -8.26 -0.53 6.64
CA VAL A 229 -8.91 0.59 7.33
C VAL A 229 -8.89 0.30 8.82
N SER A 230 -8.27 1.18 9.61
CA SER A 230 -8.36 1.11 11.07
C SER A 230 -9.20 2.27 11.61
N HIS A 231 -10.17 1.94 12.46
CA HIS A 231 -10.99 2.89 13.22
C HIS A 231 -10.45 3.12 14.62
N VAL A 232 -9.30 2.52 14.94
CA VAL A 232 -8.67 2.57 16.25
C VAL A 232 -7.63 3.69 16.30
N ARG A 233 -7.69 4.55 17.31
CA ARG A 233 -6.67 5.60 17.52
C ARG A 233 -5.46 5.05 18.28
N PRO A 234 -4.22 5.33 17.85
CA PRO A 234 -3.03 5.01 18.63
C PRO A 234 -3.00 5.76 19.96
N SER A 235 -2.51 5.13 21.03
CA SER A 235 -2.20 5.82 22.29
C SER A 235 -0.88 6.58 22.19
N VAL A 236 -0.77 7.72 22.88
CA VAL A 236 0.46 8.53 22.93
C VAL A 236 1.60 7.68 23.52
N GLY A 237 2.73 7.55 22.80
CA GLY A 237 3.91 6.77 23.23
C GLY A 237 4.11 5.41 22.54
N THR A 238 3.38 5.13 21.47
CA THR A 238 3.42 3.85 20.75
C THR A 238 4.73 3.63 19.96
N LYS A 239 5.30 2.43 20.04
CA LYS A 239 6.46 2.00 19.23
C LYS A 239 6.01 1.14 18.03
N GLU A 240 6.69 1.30 16.89
CA GLU A 240 6.51 0.41 15.74
C GLU A 240 7.06 -0.98 16.07
N ALA A 241 6.27 -2.03 15.80
CA ALA A 241 6.75 -3.39 15.92
C ALA A 241 7.59 -3.73 14.68
N ALA A 242 8.87 -4.05 14.88
CA ALA A 242 9.71 -4.60 13.82
C ALA A 242 9.15 -5.95 13.39
N ASN A 243 9.00 -6.15 12.07
CA ASN A 243 8.60 -7.44 11.51
C ASN A 243 9.63 -8.51 11.92
N ALA A 244 9.16 -9.57 12.58
CA ALA A 244 9.88 -10.83 12.79
C ALA A 244 9.37 -11.88 11.81
#